data_AF-M5JP85-F1
#
_entry.id   AF-M5JP85-F1
#
_cell.length_a   1.000
_cell.length_b   1.000
_cell.length_c   1.000
_cell.angle_alpha   90.00
_cell.angle_beta   90.00
_cell.angle_gamma   90.00
#
_symmetry.space_group_name_H-M   'P 1'
#
loop_
_entity.id
_entity.type
_entity.pdbx_description
1 polymer ?
#
loop_
_entity_poly.entity_id
_entity_poly.type
_entity_poly.pdbx_seq_one_letter_code
_entity_poly.pdbx_strand_id
1 'polypeptide(L)'
;TSNAILAWSKDHKVEWHYIAPGKPMQNGYVESFNGRMRDELLNESLFFGLDHARSAIAQWADDYNNFRPHSSLGYQTPAVYAGSIAATGSNAAQYESLAFPPVATNTPIGVVKTAEL
;
A
#
# COMPACT_ATOMS: atom_id res chain seq x y z
N THR A 1 -2.44 17.34 6.52
CA THR A 1 -1.79 16.08 6.95
C THR A 1 -2.00 15.91 8.44
N SER A 2 -2.33 14.69 8.91
CA SER A 2 -2.51 14.44 10.35
C SER A 2 -1.15 14.28 11.02
N ASN A 3 -0.76 15.20 11.90
CA ASN A 3 0.52 15.09 12.61
C ASN A 3 0.63 13.79 13.45
N ALA A 4 -0.51 13.25 13.89
CA ALA A 4 -0.56 11.99 14.64
C ALA A 4 -0.10 10.79 13.81
N ILE A 5 -0.46 10.70 12.52
CA ILE A 5 -0.05 9.56 11.68
C ILE A 5 1.44 9.63 11.32
N LEU A 6 1.97 10.84 11.13
CA LEU A 6 3.39 11.05 10.85
C LEU A 6 4.26 10.68 12.07
N ALA A 7 3.81 11.05 13.27
CA ALA A 7 4.47 10.65 14.52
C ALA A 7 4.47 9.13 14.67
N TRP A 8 3.31 8.48 14.50
CA TRP A 8 3.19 7.02 14.57
C TRP A 8 4.12 6.31 13.56
N SER A 9 4.15 6.78 12.30
CA SER A 9 4.99 6.22 11.25
C SER A 9 6.47 6.29 11.61
N LYS A 10 6.91 7.44 12.15
CA LYS A 10 8.29 7.65 12.61
C LYS A 10 8.64 6.72 13.77
N ASP A 11 7.77 6.62 14.77
CA ASP A 11 7.99 5.79 15.95
C ASP A 11 8.09 4.29 15.60
N HIS A 12 7.32 3.85 14.59
CA HIS A 12 7.30 2.46 14.12
C HIS A 12 8.30 2.19 12.99
N LYS A 13 9.11 3.18 12.60
CA LYS A 13 10.08 3.09 11.48
C LYS A 13 9.42 2.66 10.17
N VAL A 14 8.18 3.06 9.95
CA VAL A 14 7.47 2.90 8.69
C VAL A 14 7.80 4.09 7.81
N GLU A 15 8.37 3.84 6.64
CA GLU A 15 8.68 4.89 5.68
C GLU A 15 7.40 5.41 5.02
N TRP A 16 7.27 6.74 4.92
CA TRP A 16 6.11 7.39 4.36
C TRP A 16 6.39 7.90 2.95
N HIS A 17 5.62 7.41 1.97
CA HIS A 17 5.77 7.77 0.56
C HIS A 17 4.49 8.40 0.01
N TYR A 18 4.61 9.58 -0.60
CA TYR A 18 3.55 10.16 -1.42
C TYR A 18 3.68 9.67 -2.86
N ILE A 19 2.55 9.56 -3.56
CA ILE A 19 2.58 9.46 -5.01
C ILE A 19 3.19 10.73 -5.61
N ALA A 20 3.91 10.58 -6.71
CA ALA A 20 4.45 11.70 -7.44
C ALA A 20 3.32 12.54 -8.07
N PRO A 21 3.44 13.88 -8.07
CA PRO A 21 2.48 14.74 -8.74
C PRO A 21 2.28 14.33 -10.21
N GLY A 22 1.02 14.21 -10.63
CA GLY A 22 0.67 13.79 -12.00
C GLY A 22 0.91 12.32 -12.32
N LYS A 23 1.17 11.46 -11.32
CA LYS A 23 1.35 10.00 -11.50
C LYS A 23 0.28 9.17 -10.77
N PRO A 24 -1.01 9.28 -11.15
CA PRO A 24 -2.10 8.54 -10.48
C PRO A 24 -1.90 7.02 -10.53
N MET A 25 -1.21 6.50 -11.55
CA MET A 25 -0.94 5.06 -11.70
C MET A 25 -0.11 4.45 -10.58
N GLN A 26 0.62 5.25 -9.80
CA GLN A 26 1.34 4.75 -8.62
C GLN A 26 0.38 4.27 -7.51
N ASN A 27 -0.89 4.65 -7.56
CA ASN A 27 -1.94 4.21 -6.64
C ASN A 27 -2.77 3.03 -7.18
N GLY A 28 -2.45 2.52 -8.37
CA GLY A 28 -3.32 1.58 -9.10
C GLY A 28 -3.60 0.27 -8.35
N TYR A 29 -2.64 -0.24 -7.57
CA TYR A 29 -2.84 -1.48 -6.82
C TYR A 29 -3.92 -1.35 -5.73
N VAL A 30 -3.84 -0.30 -4.92
CA VAL A 30 -4.82 -0.08 -3.85
C VAL A 30 -6.18 0.35 -4.42
N GLU A 31 -6.20 1.06 -5.55
CA GLU A 31 -7.44 1.39 -6.27
C GLU A 31 -8.14 0.14 -6.79
N SER A 32 -7.39 -0.78 -7.41
CA SER A 32 -7.93 -2.05 -7.89
C SER A 32 -8.48 -2.91 -6.75
N PHE A 33 -7.75 -3.00 -5.63
CA PHE A 33 -8.22 -3.70 -4.43
C PHE A 33 -9.52 -3.08 -3.88
N ASN A 34 -9.54 -1.77 -3.68
CA ASN A 34 -10.71 -1.06 -3.15
C ASN A 34 -11.91 -1.14 -4.09
N GLY A 35 -11.69 -1.12 -5.41
CA GLY A 35 -12.72 -1.33 -6.42
C GLY A 35 -13.36 -2.70 -6.26
N ARG A 36 -12.54 -3.76 -6.20
CA ARG A 36 -13.01 -5.14 -6.01
C ARG A 36 -13.82 -5.31 -4.73
N MET A 37 -13.34 -4.80 -3.61
CA MET A 37 -14.05 -4.87 -2.32
C MET A 37 -15.40 -4.15 -2.40
N ARG A 38 -15.45 -3.01 -3.08
CA ARG A 38 -16.71 -2.27 -3.27
C ARG A 38 -17.70 -3.08 -4.08
N ASP A 39 -17.26 -3.59 -5.23
CA ASP A 39 -18.13 -4.26 -6.20
C ASP A 39 -18.60 -5.63 -5.70
N GLU A 40 -17.78 -6.36 -4.93
CA GLU A 40 -18.11 -7.72 -4.50
C GLU A 40 -18.72 -7.81 -3.10
N LEU A 41 -18.46 -6.82 -2.24
CA LEU A 41 -18.93 -6.86 -0.84
C LEU A 41 -19.84 -5.69 -0.52
N LEU A 42 -19.33 -4.46 -0.66
CA LEU A 42 -20.02 -3.29 -0.09
C LEU A 42 -21.31 -2.93 -0.86
N ASN A 43 -21.30 -3.09 -2.18
CA ASN A 43 -22.47 -2.78 -3.02
C ASN A 43 -23.51 -3.91 -3.00
N GLU A 44 -23.07 -5.15 -2.73
CA GLU A 44 -23.93 -6.36 -2.77
C GLU A 44 -24.54 -6.71 -1.41
N SER A 45 -24.13 -6.02 -0.33
CA SER A 45 -24.52 -6.37 1.03
C SER A 45 -25.32 -5.28 1.73
N LEU A 46 -26.42 -5.67 2.38
CA LEU A 46 -27.06 -4.86 3.42
C LEU A 46 -26.47 -5.22 4.78
N PHE A 47 -25.92 -4.23 5.48
CA PHE A 47 -25.39 -4.42 6.82
C PHE A 47 -26.46 -4.11 7.88
N PHE A 48 -26.58 -5.00 8.86
CA PHE A 48 -27.58 -4.90 9.95
C PHE A 48 -26.98 -4.36 11.25
N GLY A 49 -25.71 -3.93 11.20
CA GLY A 49 -24.96 -3.44 12.35
C GLY A 49 -23.45 -3.55 12.13
N LEU A 50 -22.68 -2.95 13.04
CA LEU A 50 -21.22 -2.96 12.96
C LEU A 50 -20.65 -4.37 13.09
N ASP A 51 -21.23 -5.23 13.93
CA ASP A 51 -20.74 -6.59 14.11
C ASP A 51 -20.92 -7.44 12.85
N HIS A 52 -22.06 -7.26 12.16
CA HIS A 52 -22.30 -7.90 10.86
C HIS A 52 -21.29 -7.39 9.82
N ALA A 53 -21.09 -6.07 9.73
CA ALA A 53 -20.13 -5.49 8.79
C ALA A 53 -18.69 -5.97 9.06
N ARG A 54 -18.25 -6.01 10.32
CA ARG A 54 -16.92 -6.52 10.70
C ARG A 54 -16.74 -7.98 10.29
N SER A 55 -17.76 -8.81 10.54
CA SER A 55 -17.71 -10.23 10.19
C SER A 55 -17.64 -10.44 8.68
N ALA A 56 -18.48 -9.72 7.92
CA ALA A 56 -18.51 -9.81 6.46
C ALA A 56 -17.19 -9.32 5.82
N ILE A 57 -16.62 -8.21 6.33
CA ILE A 57 -15.32 -7.70 5.89
C ILE A 57 -14.20 -8.69 6.19
N ALA A 58 -14.19 -9.28 7.39
CA ALA A 58 -13.18 -10.27 7.78
C ALA A 58 -13.25 -11.51 6.88
N GLN A 59 -14.46 -12.01 6.61
CA GLN A 59 -14.66 -13.16 5.73
C GLN A 59 -14.22 -12.87 4.29
N TRP A 60 -14.56 -11.70 3.75
CA TRP A 60 -14.13 -11.30 2.40
C TRP A 60 -12.61 -11.15 2.32
N ALA A 61 -11.97 -10.57 3.33
CA ALA A 61 -10.52 -10.44 3.37
C ALA A 61 -9.82 -11.80 3.47
N ASP A 62 -10.39 -12.75 4.21
CA ASP A 62 -9.88 -14.11 4.30
C ASP A 62 -9.99 -14.84 2.95
N ASP A 63 -11.15 -14.78 2.28
CA ASP A 63 -11.33 -15.31 0.91
C ASP A 63 -10.29 -14.74 -0.06
N TYR A 64 -10.17 -13.41 -0.09
CA TYR A 64 -9.27 -12.70 -1.00
C TYR A 64 -7.81 -13.09 -0.80
N ASN A 65 -7.35 -13.20 0.45
CA ASN A 65 -5.95 -13.42 0.79
C ASN A 65 -5.53 -14.89 0.80
N ASN A 66 -6.42 -15.80 1.21
CA ASN A 66 -6.06 -17.19 1.48
C ASN A 66 -6.59 -18.18 0.46
N PHE A 67 -7.69 -17.87 -0.24
CA PHE A 67 -8.38 -18.84 -1.08
C PHE A 67 -8.43 -18.45 -2.56
N ARG A 68 -8.50 -17.15 -2.87
CA ARG A 68 -8.67 -16.67 -4.24
C ARG A 68 -7.34 -16.61 -5.01
N PRO A 69 -7.19 -17.32 -6.14
CA PRO A 69 -6.04 -17.18 -7.01
C PRO A 69 -6.13 -15.89 -7.84
N HIS A 70 -5.01 -15.18 -8.02
CA HIS A 70 -4.94 -13.96 -8.84
C HIS A 70 -3.99 -14.16 -10.01
N SER A 71 -4.43 -13.85 -11.23
CA SER A 71 -3.63 -14.04 -12.44
C SER A 71 -2.34 -13.20 -12.44
N SER A 72 -2.36 -12.00 -11.86
CA SER A 72 -1.18 -11.15 -11.66
C SER A 72 -0.13 -11.77 -10.74
N LEU A 73 -0.51 -12.76 -9.92
CA LEU A 73 0.35 -13.50 -9.02
C LEU A 73 0.63 -14.92 -9.54
N GLY A 74 0.51 -15.14 -10.85
CA GLY A 74 0.71 -16.48 -11.43
C GLY A 74 -0.31 -17.51 -10.97
N TYR A 75 -1.55 -17.07 -10.72
CA TYR A 75 -2.64 -17.88 -10.15
C TYR A 75 -2.39 -18.39 -8.73
N GLN A 76 -1.49 -17.75 -7.99
CA GLN A 76 -1.34 -17.97 -6.55
C GLN A 76 -2.29 -17.07 -5.74
N THR A 77 -2.55 -17.46 -4.49
CA THR A 77 -3.23 -16.59 -3.52
C THR A 77 -2.23 -15.56 -2.97
N PRO A 78 -2.70 -14.39 -2.49
CA PRO A 78 -1.81 -13.36 -1.94
C PRO A 78 -0.97 -13.86 -0.77
N ALA A 79 -1.52 -14.72 0.09
CA ALA A 79 -0.79 -15.30 1.22
C ALA A 79 0.36 -16.21 0.76
N VAL A 80 0.12 -17.06 -0.26
CA VAL A 80 1.17 -17.93 -0.82
C VAL A 80 2.26 -17.08 -1.49
N TYR A 81 1.86 -16.09 -2.29
CA TYR A 81 2.81 -15.19 -2.95
C TYR A 81 3.68 -14.44 -1.92
N ALA A 82 3.08 -13.87 -0.87
CA ALA A 82 3.79 -13.20 0.21
C ALA A 82 4.78 -14.12 0.93
N GLY A 83 4.40 -15.39 1.16
CA GLY A 83 5.29 -16.40 1.72
C GLY A 83 6.54 -16.64 0.85
N SER A 84 6.38 -16.63 -0.48
CA SER A 84 7.51 -16.82 -1.41
C SER A 84 8.50 -15.65 -1.39
N ILE A 85 7.99 -14.41 -1.29
CA ILE A 85 8.80 -13.19 -1.19
C ILE A 85 9.60 -13.19 0.12
N ALA A 86 8.95 -13.54 1.24
CA ALA A 86 9.61 -13.64 2.54
C ALA A 86 10.71 -14.72 2.55
N ALA A 87 10.48 -15.87 1.92
CA ALA A 87 11.44 -16.96 1.84
C ALA A 87 12.66 -16.63 0.95
N THR A 88 12.48 -15.82 -0.09
CA THR A 88 13.55 -15.47 -1.04
C THR A 88 14.40 -14.30 -0.53
N GLY A 89 14.00 -13.63 0.55
CA GLY A 89 14.66 -12.41 1.04
C GLY A 89 14.51 -11.22 0.08
N SER A 90 13.67 -11.36 -0.95
CA SER A 90 13.32 -10.28 -1.86
C SER A 90 12.43 -9.30 -1.12
N ASN A 91 12.73 -8.01 -1.18
CA ASN A 91 11.79 -7.02 -0.68
C ASN A 91 10.64 -6.91 -1.68
N ALA A 92 9.38 -6.95 -1.24
CA ALA A 92 8.23 -6.68 -2.11
C ALA A 92 8.32 -5.30 -2.79
N ALA A 93 9.08 -4.36 -2.20
CA ALA A 93 9.40 -3.06 -2.78
C ALA A 93 10.49 -3.09 -3.87
N GLN A 94 11.23 -4.21 -4.03
CA GLN A 94 12.33 -4.36 -4.99
C GLN A 94 11.92 -5.00 -6.33
N TYR A 95 10.62 -5.24 -6.58
CA TYR A 95 10.17 -5.57 -7.94
C TYR A 95 10.17 -4.30 -8.81
N GLU A 96 11.37 -3.83 -9.12
CA GLU A 96 11.65 -2.63 -9.89
C GLU A 96 11.77 -3.01 -11.37
N SER A 97 10.74 -2.69 -12.18
CA SER A 97 10.90 -2.21 -13.56
C SER A 97 9.54 -1.86 -14.21
N LEU A 98 8.81 -0.92 -13.62
CA LEU A 98 7.90 -0.04 -14.36
C LEU A 98 7.97 1.43 -13.89
N ALA A 99 8.64 1.71 -12.76
CA ALA A 99 8.90 3.07 -12.32
C ALA A 99 10.29 3.52 -12.81
N PHE A 100 10.32 4.52 -13.70
CA PHE A 100 11.54 5.26 -14.01
C PHE A 100 12.07 5.92 -12.72
N PRO A 101 13.40 6.04 -12.56
CA PRO A 101 13.98 6.67 -11.37
C PRO A 101 13.52 8.13 -11.26
N PRO A 102 13.27 8.64 -10.04
CA PRO A 102 12.86 10.02 -9.85
C PRO A 102 13.97 10.98 -10.28
N VAL A 103 13.66 11.87 -11.24
CA VAL A 103 14.46 13.06 -11.56
C VAL A 103 14.26 14.09 -10.46
N ALA A 104 14.71 13.80 -9.26
CA ALA A 104 14.82 14.78 -8.20
C ALA A 104 16.17 14.57 -7.52
N THR A 105 17.10 15.49 -7.78
CA THR A 105 18.39 15.53 -7.10
C THR A 105 18.19 15.90 -5.63
N ASN A 106 18.90 15.21 -4.75
CA ASN A 106 18.89 15.47 -3.31
C ASN A 106 19.14 16.96 -3.03
N THR A 107 18.26 17.58 -2.26
CA THR A 107 18.40 18.96 -1.79
C THR A 107 19.72 19.11 -1.02
N PRO A 108 20.58 20.10 -1.35
CA PRO A 108 21.84 20.27 -0.64
C PRO A 108 21.62 20.71 0.81
N ILE A 109 22.35 20.05 1.71
CA ILE A 109 22.38 20.28 3.14
C ILE A 109 22.89 21.69 3.44
N GLY A 110 22.08 22.47 4.15
CA GLY A 110 22.45 23.56 5.06
C GLY A 110 23.48 24.59 4.58
N VAL A 111 23.02 25.75 4.08
CA VAL A 111 23.83 26.97 4.12
C VAL A 111 23.51 27.70 5.43
N VAL A 112 24.43 27.59 6.40
CA VAL A 112 24.44 28.43 7.60
C VAL A 112 24.84 29.83 7.14
N LYS A 113 23.97 30.81 7.32
CA LYS A 113 24.24 32.21 6.98
C LYS A 113 25.02 32.85 8.11
N THR A 114 26.34 32.95 7.97
CA THR A 114 27.17 33.85 8.76
C THR A 114 26.84 35.29 8.36
N ALA A 115 26.28 36.06 9.29
CA ALA A 115 26.23 37.51 9.19
C ALA A 115 27.36 38.06 10.07
N GLU A 116 28.37 38.67 9.46
CA GLU A 116 29.28 39.58 10.14
C GLU A 116 29.16 40.97 9.51
N LEU A 117 28.90 41.94 10.41
CA LEU A 117 29.06 43.40 10.39
C LEU A 117 28.40 44.21 9.26
#